data_AF-A0A8E2RTT3-F1
#
_entry.id   AF-A0A8E2RTT3-F1
#
_cell.length_a   1.000
_cell.length_b   1.000
_cell.length_c   1.000
_cell.angle_alpha   90.00
_cell.angle_beta   90.00
_cell.angle_gamma   90.00
#
_symmetry.space_group_name_H-M   'P 1'
#
loop_
_entity.id
_entity.type
_entity.pdbx_description
1 polymer ?
#
loop_
_entity_poly.entity_id
_entity_poly.type
_entity_poly.pdbx_seq_one_letter_code
_entity_poly.pdbx_strand_id
1 'polypeptide(L)'
;MKRTHVVMGCAALLVALPIAAYALVKPLRVAMPALVPGVSCVHAQICIDDASKLADAQQLYRDGYARAAAAVGAFGDAPRVVFCSTRACADAFGLGERAALTLGTVGMVIAPRGWHAYFVAHELIHHRQAETLGNLAVLTKPRWLIEGMAYSLSGDPRHPLKEPFEAWRTRFDAWHAALGTRPLWDAARAVE
;
A
#
# COMPACT_ATOMS: atom_id res chain seq x y z
N MET A 1 10.06 46.30 1.14
CA MET A 1 9.80 45.69 2.45
C MET A 1 8.56 44.80 2.48
N LYS A 2 7.32 45.29 2.24
CA LYS A 2 6.09 44.45 2.27
C LYS A 2 6.14 43.19 1.37
N ARG A 3 6.62 43.32 0.13
CA ARG A 3 6.76 42.17 -0.80
C ARG A 3 7.76 41.12 -0.30
N THR A 4 8.86 41.54 0.32
CA THR A 4 9.89 40.64 0.86
C THR A 4 9.37 39.80 2.02
N HIS A 5 8.56 40.39 2.92
CA HIS A 5 7.93 39.66 4.03
C HIS A 5 6.85 38.68 3.55
N VAL A 6 6.08 39.03 2.51
CA VAL A 6 5.10 38.11 1.90
C VAL A 6 5.81 36.93 1.24
N VAL A 7 6.86 37.17 0.46
CA VAL A 7 7.65 36.10 -0.18
C VAL A 7 8.30 35.20 0.87
N MET A 8 8.86 35.77 1.93
CA MET A 8 9.47 35.01 3.02
C MET A 8 8.44 34.20 3.82
N GLY A 9 7.25 34.76 4.06
CA GLY A 9 6.14 34.05 4.70
C GLY A 9 5.62 32.88 3.86
N CYS A 10 5.46 33.08 2.55
CA CYS A 10 5.07 32.00 1.62
C CYS A 10 6.14 30.89 1.57
N ALA A 11 7.42 31.26 1.51
CA ALA A 11 8.52 30.29 1.52
C ALA A 11 8.55 29.47 2.82
N ALA A 12 8.38 30.12 3.97
CA ALA A 12 8.33 29.44 5.27
C ALA A 12 7.15 28.45 5.34
N LEU A 13 5.98 28.83 4.82
CA LEU A 13 4.80 27.96 4.79
C LEU A 13 5.01 26.74 3.89
N LEU A 14 5.61 26.93 2.71
CA LEU A 14 5.90 25.84 1.77
C LEU A 14 6.85 24.78 2.34
N VAL A 15 7.72 25.16 3.28
CA VAL A 15 8.62 24.22 3.98
C VAL A 15 7.94 23.62 5.21
N ALA A 16 7.25 24.43 6.01
CA ALA A 16 6.64 23.98 7.26
C ALA A 16 5.48 22.98 7.03
N LEU A 17 4.69 23.15 5.97
CA LEU A 17 3.54 22.30 5.70
C LEU A 17 3.89 20.83 5.43
N PRO A 18 4.82 20.48 4.51
CA PRO A 18 5.24 19.09 4.32
C PRO A 18 5.83 18.46 5.58
N ILE A 19 6.61 19.22 6.36
CA ILE A 19 7.19 18.74 7.62
C ILE A 19 6.09 18.44 8.63
N ALA A 20 5.14 19.35 8.81
CA ALA A 20 3.99 19.15 9.70
C ALA A 20 3.11 17.97 9.24
N ALA A 21 2.85 17.86 7.94
CA ALA A 21 2.09 16.75 7.37
C ALA A 21 2.78 15.41 7.64
N TYR A 22 4.09 15.31 7.40
CA TYR A 22 4.88 14.11 7.71
C TYR A 22 4.89 13.77 9.21
N ALA A 23 5.01 14.79 10.06
CA ALA A 23 5.05 14.61 11.52
C ALA A 23 3.70 14.13 12.07
N LEU A 24 2.59 14.70 11.60
CA LEU A 24 1.25 14.52 12.17
C LEU A 24 0.42 13.44 11.48
N VAL A 25 0.58 13.25 10.15
CA VAL A 25 -0.18 12.27 9.36
C VAL A 25 0.67 11.02 9.18
N LYS A 26 0.63 10.12 10.18
CA LYS A 26 1.53 8.95 10.25
C LYS A 26 1.67 8.12 8.96
N PRO A 27 0.60 7.85 8.17
CA PRO A 27 0.77 7.11 6.92
C PRO A 27 1.70 7.79 5.90
N LEU A 28 1.87 9.12 5.93
CA LEU A 28 2.81 9.82 5.04
C LEU A 28 4.27 9.47 5.30
N ARG A 29 4.58 8.85 6.44
CA ARG A 29 5.93 8.39 6.77
C ARG A 29 6.46 7.33 5.80
N VAL A 30 5.58 6.67 5.07
CA VAL A 30 5.91 5.75 3.96
C VAL A 30 6.74 6.42 2.87
N ALA A 31 6.62 7.73 2.69
CA ALA A 31 7.40 8.46 1.68
C ALA A 31 8.90 8.54 2.05
N MET A 32 9.23 8.59 3.34
CA MET A 32 10.61 8.70 3.83
C MET A 32 10.84 7.81 5.06
N PRO A 33 10.74 6.48 4.91
CA PRO A 33 10.71 5.54 6.04
C PRO A 33 12.00 5.57 6.88
N ALA A 34 13.14 5.92 6.28
CA ALA A 34 14.42 6.07 6.99
C ALA A 34 14.44 7.21 8.03
N LEU A 35 13.47 8.13 8.01
CA LEU A 35 13.32 9.17 9.05
C LEU A 35 12.50 8.68 10.26
N VAL A 36 11.93 7.47 10.20
CA VAL A 36 11.23 6.87 11.33
C VAL A 36 12.25 6.22 12.27
N PRO A 37 12.29 6.60 13.55
CA PRO A 37 13.24 6.01 14.50
C PRO A 37 13.13 4.48 14.55
N GLY A 38 14.28 3.82 14.45
CA GLY A 38 14.39 2.36 14.46
C GLY A 38 14.20 1.68 13.10
N VAL A 39 13.75 2.39 12.06
CA VAL A 39 13.59 1.81 10.71
C VAL A 39 14.86 2.04 9.89
N SER A 40 15.42 0.95 9.35
CA SER A 40 16.60 0.96 8.49
C SER A 40 16.26 0.52 7.07
N CYS A 41 16.65 1.31 6.07
CA CYS A 41 16.45 0.99 4.66
C CYS A 41 17.74 0.42 4.06
N VAL A 42 17.94 -0.88 4.26
CA VAL A 42 19.18 -1.61 3.91
C VAL A 42 19.19 -2.16 2.49
N HIS A 43 18.04 -2.15 1.81
CA HIS A 43 17.88 -2.62 0.43
C HIS A 43 17.00 -1.61 -0.35
N ALA A 44 17.13 -1.54 -1.67
CA ALA A 44 16.44 -0.53 -2.48
C ALA A 44 14.91 -0.51 -2.26
N GLN A 45 14.30 -1.70 -2.18
CA GLN A 45 12.86 -1.91 -1.98
C GLN A 45 12.45 -2.24 -0.54
N ILE A 46 13.37 -2.48 0.40
CA ILE A 46 13.02 -2.94 1.76
C ILE A 46 13.61 -2.03 2.82
N CYS A 47 12.72 -1.56 3.70
CA CYS A 47 13.07 -1.01 4.99
C CYS A 47 12.52 -1.93 6.10
N ILE A 48 13.20 -1.99 7.24
CA ILE A 48 12.88 -2.92 8.31
C ILE A 48 13.32 -2.37 9.67
N ASP A 49 12.58 -2.68 10.73
CA ASP A 49 12.93 -2.28 12.12
C ASP A 49 13.86 -3.28 12.83
N ASP A 50 14.01 -4.49 12.29
CA ASP A 50 14.86 -5.55 12.81
C ASP A 50 15.65 -6.21 11.67
N ALA A 51 16.94 -5.87 11.56
CA ALA A 51 17.81 -6.37 10.51
C ALA A 51 18.00 -7.90 10.54
N SER A 52 17.78 -8.56 11.69
CA SER A 52 17.89 -10.02 11.80
C SER A 52 16.83 -10.75 10.98
N LYS A 53 15.72 -10.07 10.64
CA LYS A 53 14.61 -10.62 9.86
C LYS A 53 14.63 -10.20 8.38
N LEU A 54 15.72 -9.61 7.90
CA LEU A 54 15.82 -9.13 6.53
C LEU A 54 15.62 -10.25 5.51
N ALA A 55 16.18 -11.44 5.75
CA ALA A 55 16.05 -12.57 4.84
C ALA A 55 14.59 -13.01 4.67
N ASP A 56 13.84 -13.06 5.77
CA ASP A 56 12.40 -13.38 5.78
C ASP A 56 11.60 -12.31 5.03
N ALA A 57 11.88 -11.03 5.27
CA ALA A 57 11.25 -9.92 4.57
C ALA A 57 11.52 -9.95 3.06
N GLN A 58 12.75 -10.29 2.65
CA GLN A 58 13.10 -10.46 1.24
C GLN A 58 12.35 -11.63 0.60
N GLN A 59 12.22 -12.76 1.30
CA GLN A 59 11.44 -13.90 0.83
C GLN A 59 9.96 -13.53 0.67
N LEU A 60 9.37 -12.90 1.69
CA LEU A 60 7.99 -12.42 1.66
C LEU A 60 7.73 -11.43 0.53
N TYR A 61 8.67 -10.51 0.29
CA TYR A 61 8.58 -9.57 -0.83
C TYR A 61 8.58 -10.30 -2.18
N ARG A 62 9.52 -11.23 -2.40
CA ARG A 62 9.60 -12.01 -3.64
C ARG A 62 8.34 -12.83 -3.88
N ASP A 63 7.85 -13.54 -2.87
CA ASP A 63 6.67 -14.40 -2.99
C ASP A 63 5.40 -13.60 -3.22
N GLY A 64 5.23 -12.51 -2.46
CA GLY A 64 4.11 -11.58 -2.62
C GLY A 64 4.11 -10.93 -4.01
N TYR A 65 5.29 -10.48 -4.48
CA TYR A 65 5.45 -9.89 -5.80
C TYR A 65 5.14 -10.87 -6.92
N ALA A 66 5.70 -12.08 -6.87
CA ALA A 66 5.44 -13.11 -7.87
C ALA A 66 3.94 -13.44 -7.95
N ARG A 67 3.28 -13.57 -6.79
CA ARG A 67 1.84 -13.83 -6.74
C ARG A 67 1.01 -12.67 -7.32
N ALA A 68 1.29 -11.44 -6.90
CA ALA A 68 0.56 -10.29 -7.39
C ALA A 68 0.78 -10.07 -8.90
N ALA A 69 2.03 -10.17 -9.37
CA ALA A 69 2.36 -10.01 -10.78
C ALA A 69 1.67 -11.07 -11.66
N ALA A 70 1.56 -12.31 -11.18
CA ALA A 70 0.84 -13.36 -11.88
C ALA A 70 -0.67 -13.06 -12.00
N ALA A 71 -1.27 -12.39 -11.01
CA ALA A 71 -2.70 -12.11 -10.99
C ALA A 71 -3.09 -10.82 -11.71
N VAL A 72 -2.26 -9.78 -11.65
CA VAL A 72 -2.62 -8.43 -12.10
C VAL A 72 -1.65 -7.81 -13.12
N GLY A 73 -0.68 -8.61 -13.60
CA GLY A 73 0.32 -8.23 -14.58
C GLY A 73 1.54 -7.55 -13.95
N ALA A 74 2.52 -7.22 -14.80
CA ALA A 74 3.77 -6.59 -14.38
C ALA A 74 3.54 -5.20 -13.78
N PHE A 75 4.37 -4.85 -12.80
CA PHE A 75 4.41 -3.54 -12.16
C PHE A 75 5.24 -2.56 -12.99
N GLY A 76 4.89 -1.27 -12.94
CA GLY A 76 5.71 -0.22 -13.55
C GLY A 76 7.01 -0.05 -12.79
N ASP A 77 6.91 0.09 -11.46
CA ASP A 77 8.03 0.15 -10.55
C ASP A 77 7.87 -0.83 -9.39
N ALA A 78 8.98 -1.33 -8.86
CA ALA A 78 8.97 -2.18 -7.68
C ALA A 78 8.79 -1.31 -6.42
N PRO A 79 7.64 -1.37 -5.71
CA PRO A 79 7.39 -0.47 -4.60
C PRO A 79 8.29 -0.77 -3.41
N ARG A 80 8.64 0.28 -2.67
CA ARG A 80 9.30 0.15 -1.38
C ARG A 80 8.31 -0.32 -0.31
N VAL A 81 8.76 -1.28 0.49
CA VAL A 81 7.99 -1.89 1.57
C VAL A 81 8.74 -1.72 2.88
N VAL A 82 8.04 -1.24 3.90
CA VAL A 82 8.52 -1.29 5.29
C VAL A 82 7.97 -2.54 5.95
N PHE A 83 8.84 -3.46 6.34
CA PHE A 83 8.48 -4.63 7.13
C PHE A 83 8.66 -4.29 8.61
N CYS A 84 7.57 -4.15 9.35
CA CYS A 84 7.60 -3.95 10.79
C CYS A 84 7.51 -5.31 11.49
N SER A 85 8.55 -5.66 12.24
CA SER A 85 8.59 -6.83 13.11
C SER A 85 7.94 -6.58 14.48
N THR A 86 7.82 -5.30 14.87
CA THR A 86 7.17 -4.87 16.12
C THR A 86 5.89 -4.06 15.89
N ARG A 87 5.00 -4.05 16.91
CA ARG A 87 3.81 -3.21 16.88
C ARG A 87 4.16 -1.72 16.94
N ALA A 88 5.22 -1.36 17.67
CA ALA A 88 5.71 0.02 17.77
C ALA A 88 6.11 0.58 16.40
N CYS A 89 6.82 -0.21 15.57
CA CYS A 89 7.11 0.17 14.19
C CYS A 89 5.81 0.39 13.39
N ALA A 90 4.87 -0.56 13.43
CA ALA A 90 3.61 -0.45 12.68
C ALA A 90 2.78 0.78 13.09
N ASP A 91 2.73 1.08 14.39
CA ASP A 91 2.02 2.24 14.92
C ASP A 91 2.71 3.57 14.62
N ALA A 92 4.02 3.54 14.30
CA ALA A 92 4.73 4.72 13.79
C ALA A 92 4.24 5.11 12.40
N PHE A 93 3.77 4.16 11.58
CA PHE A 93 3.13 4.43 10.29
C PHE A 93 1.59 4.54 10.39
N GLY A 94 1.02 4.38 11.58
CA GLY A 94 -0.40 4.55 11.83
C GLY A 94 -1.27 3.37 11.40
N LEU A 95 -0.71 2.15 11.35
CA LEU A 95 -1.48 0.97 10.91
C LEU A 95 -2.61 0.63 11.89
N GLY A 96 -2.41 0.85 13.19
CA GLY A 96 -3.35 0.39 14.21
C GLY A 96 -3.57 -1.11 14.05
N GLU A 97 -4.82 -1.55 14.08
CA GLU A 97 -5.15 -2.98 13.92
C GLU A 97 -5.00 -3.50 12.48
N ARG A 98 -4.53 -2.73 11.50
CA ARG A 98 -4.37 -3.22 10.12
C ARG A 98 -3.19 -4.19 9.99
N ALA A 99 -3.29 -5.16 9.08
CA ALA A 99 -2.19 -6.10 8.82
C ALA A 99 -1.12 -5.44 7.95
N ALA A 100 -1.54 -4.51 7.10
CA ALA A 100 -0.67 -3.74 6.24
C ALA A 100 -1.41 -2.47 5.75
N LEU A 101 -0.68 -1.63 5.01
CA LEU A 101 -1.19 -0.42 4.37
C LEU A 101 -0.37 -0.10 3.12
N THR A 102 -1.05 0.21 2.02
CA THR A 102 -0.46 0.79 0.82
C THR A 102 -0.85 2.26 0.68
N LEU A 103 0.14 3.12 0.44
CA LEU A 103 -0.07 4.54 0.14
C LEU A 103 0.09 4.76 -1.37
N GLY A 104 -0.92 4.35 -2.13
CA GLY A 104 -0.94 4.53 -3.58
C GLY A 104 0.33 4.03 -4.26
N THR A 105 0.94 4.88 -5.08
CA THR A 105 2.23 4.57 -5.74
C THR A 105 3.47 4.90 -4.90
N VAL A 106 3.32 5.39 -3.66
CA VAL A 106 4.45 5.84 -2.83
C VAL A 106 5.19 4.68 -2.17
N GLY A 107 4.45 3.69 -1.69
CA GLY A 107 5.01 2.54 -0.99
C GLY A 107 3.99 1.91 -0.04
N MET A 108 4.45 0.97 0.77
CA MET A 108 3.59 0.19 1.65
C MET A 108 4.30 -0.23 2.94
N VAL A 109 3.52 -0.64 3.94
CA VAL A 109 3.99 -1.08 5.26
C VAL A 109 3.28 -2.37 5.63
N ILE A 110 4.03 -3.35 6.12
CA ILE A 110 3.53 -4.62 6.64
C ILE A 110 3.69 -4.62 8.16
N ALA A 111 2.60 -4.73 8.92
CA ALA A 111 2.63 -4.91 10.37
C ALA A 111 3.04 -6.35 10.73
N PRO A 112 3.43 -6.65 11.99
CA PRO A 112 3.88 -8.00 12.37
C PRO A 112 2.90 -9.12 12.00
N ARG A 113 1.60 -8.87 12.18
CA ARG A 113 0.53 -9.83 11.82
C ARG A 113 0.34 -10.02 10.31
N GLY A 114 0.93 -9.16 9.50
CA GLY A 114 0.88 -9.16 8.05
C GLY A 114 2.04 -9.89 7.37
N TRP A 115 2.93 -10.55 8.13
CA TRP A 115 4.10 -11.28 7.62
C TRP A 115 3.70 -12.60 6.95
N HIS A 116 2.85 -12.50 5.93
CA HIS A 116 2.41 -13.58 5.07
C HIS A 116 2.41 -13.11 3.63
N ALA A 117 2.82 -13.98 2.70
CA ALA A 117 2.93 -13.62 1.28
C ALA A 117 1.61 -13.11 0.69
N TYR A 118 0.46 -13.61 1.14
CA TYR A 118 -0.84 -13.13 0.66
C TYR A 118 -1.17 -11.70 1.13
N PHE A 119 -0.71 -11.26 2.31
CA PHE A 119 -0.87 -9.86 2.71
C PHE A 119 0.05 -8.95 1.91
N VAL A 120 1.28 -9.39 1.62
CA VAL A 120 2.18 -8.64 0.73
C VAL A 120 1.59 -8.54 -0.66
N ALA A 121 1.05 -9.63 -1.21
CA ALA A 121 0.39 -9.64 -2.51
C ALA A 121 -0.85 -8.72 -2.54
N HIS A 122 -1.65 -8.73 -1.48
CA HIS A 122 -2.83 -7.85 -1.33
C HIS A 122 -2.45 -6.38 -1.47
N GLU A 123 -1.45 -5.94 -0.73
CA GLU A 123 -0.96 -4.56 -0.78
C GLU A 123 -0.29 -4.22 -2.12
N LEU A 124 0.45 -5.16 -2.71
CA LEU A 124 0.99 -4.98 -4.05
C LEU A 124 -0.12 -4.83 -5.10
N ILE A 125 -1.24 -5.55 -4.97
CA ILE A 125 -2.40 -5.34 -5.85
C ILE A 125 -2.95 -3.92 -5.68
N HIS A 126 -3.02 -3.37 -4.47
CA HIS A 126 -3.38 -1.96 -4.27
C HIS A 126 -2.39 -0.99 -4.93
N HIS A 127 -1.09 -1.28 -4.85
CA HIS A 127 -0.09 -0.49 -5.55
C HIS A 127 -0.31 -0.53 -7.07
N ARG A 128 -0.57 -1.72 -7.64
CA ARG A 128 -0.85 -1.88 -9.07
C ARG A 128 -2.13 -1.20 -9.51
N GLN A 129 -3.17 -1.22 -8.67
CA GLN A 129 -4.39 -0.46 -8.90
C GLN A 129 -4.08 1.05 -8.97
N ALA A 130 -3.22 1.55 -8.08
CA ALA A 130 -2.81 2.95 -8.09
C ALA A 130 -1.99 3.32 -9.33
N GLU A 131 -1.07 2.46 -9.78
CA GLU A 131 -0.34 2.65 -11.04
C GLU A 131 -1.29 2.71 -12.26
N THR A 132 -2.32 1.85 -12.28
CA THR A 132 -3.14 1.62 -13.47
C THR A 132 -4.38 2.51 -13.55
N LEU A 133 -4.98 2.82 -12.40
CA LEU A 133 -6.22 3.60 -12.29
C LEU A 133 -5.94 5.03 -11.79
N GLY A 134 -4.78 5.26 -11.16
CA GLY A 134 -4.43 6.49 -10.48
C GLY A 134 -4.84 6.51 -9.01
N ASN A 135 -4.06 7.22 -8.19
CA ASN A 135 -4.28 7.34 -6.74
C ASN A 135 -5.69 7.86 -6.39
N LEU A 136 -6.21 8.83 -7.14
CA LEU A 136 -7.56 9.36 -6.91
C LEU A 136 -8.63 8.30 -7.13
N ALA A 137 -8.50 7.50 -8.19
CA ALA A 137 -9.47 6.45 -8.50
C ALA A 137 -9.46 5.34 -7.44
N VAL A 138 -8.31 4.98 -6.89
CA VAL A 138 -8.23 4.01 -5.77
C VAL A 138 -8.97 4.52 -4.53
N LEU A 139 -8.97 5.83 -4.29
CA LEU A 139 -9.67 6.45 -3.16
C LEU A 139 -11.18 6.60 -3.39
N THR A 140 -11.63 6.78 -4.63
CA THR A 140 -13.03 7.10 -4.93
C THR A 140 -13.84 5.96 -5.52
N LYS A 141 -13.20 4.98 -6.18
CA LYS A 141 -13.91 3.83 -6.76
C LYS A 141 -14.56 2.96 -5.69
N PRO A 142 -15.60 2.19 -6.06
CA PRO A 142 -16.29 1.33 -5.10
C PRO A 142 -15.35 0.36 -4.38
N ARG A 143 -15.52 0.24 -3.07
CA ARG A 143 -14.66 -0.61 -2.21
C ARG A 143 -14.73 -2.09 -2.59
N TRP A 144 -15.86 -2.56 -3.11
CA TRP A 144 -15.97 -3.92 -3.64
C TRP A 144 -14.99 -4.17 -4.80
N LEU A 145 -14.69 -3.16 -5.62
CA LEU A 145 -13.73 -3.30 -6.70
C LEU A 145 -12.30 -3.23 -6.15
N ILE A 146 -11.98 -2.22 -5.35
CA ILE A 146 -10.61 -1.98 -4.87
C ILE A 146 -10.15 -3.06 -3.88
N GLU A 147 -10.90 -3.26 -2.80
CA GLU A 147 -10.55 -4.24 -1.76
C GLU A 147 -10.91 -5.65 -2.18
N GLY A 148 -12.07 -5.84 -2.83
CA GLY A 148 -12.49 -7.16 -3.28
C GLY A 148 -11.48 -7.78 -4.27
N MET A 149 -10.94 -6.98 -5.20
CA MET A 149 -9.86 -7.42 -6.08
C MET A 149 -8.62 -7.84 -5.30
N ALA A 150 -8.17 -7.01 -4.34
CA ALA A 150 -6.99 -7.31 -3.55
C ALA A 150 -7.17 -8.57 -2.68
N TYR A 151 -8.35 -8.80 -2.10
CA TYR A 151 -8.64 -10.02 -1.35
C TYR A 151 -8.76 -11.27 -2.24
N SER A 152 -9.43 -11.15 -3.39
CA SER A 152 -9.62 -12.25 -4.32
C SER A 152 -8.31 -12.71 -4.97
N LEU A 153 -7.54 -11.75 -5.49
CA LEU A 153 -6.38 -12.03 -6.33
C LEU A 153 -5.07 -12.21 -5.56
N SER A 154 -5.04 -11.91 -4.26
CA SER A 154 -3.85 -12.13 -3.41
C SER A 154 -3.69 -13.57 -2.92
N GLY A 155 -4.62 -14.46 -3.25
CA GLY A 155 -4.64 -15.84 -2.77
C GLY A 155 -4.73 -15.93 -1.24
N ASP A 156 -5.48 -15.00 -0.64
CA ASP A 156 -5.79 -14.99 0.79
C ASP A 156 -6.63 -16.23 1.15
N PRO A 157 -6.13 -17.13 2.02
CA PRO A 157 -6.83 -18.38 2.32
C PRO A 157 -8.01 -18.19 3.27
N ARG A 158 -8.19 -17.00 3.87
CA ARG A 158 -9.20 -16.79 4.89
C ARG A 158 -10.59 -16.77 4.26
N HIS A 159 -11.49 -17.61 4.78
CA HIS A 159 -12.89 -17.63 4.41
C HIS A 159 -13.75 -18.11 5.61
N PRO A 160 -14.74 -17.33 6.06
CA PRO A 160 -15.03 -15.96 5.62
C PRO A 160 -13.98 -14.95 6.15
N LEU A 161 -13.85 -13.83 5.45
CA LEU A 161 -13.23 -12.61 5.94
C LEU A 161 -14.19 -11.90 6.90
N LYS A 162 -13.66 -10.95 7.68
CA LYS A 162 -14.49 -10.06 8.47
C LYS A 162 -15.28 -9.13 7.53
N GLU A 163 -16.57 -8.93 7.79
CA GLU A 163 -17.36 -7.96 7.05
C GLU A 163 -16.84 -6.52 7.23
N PRO A 164 -16.89 -5.66 6.18
CA PRO A 164 -17.56 -5.87 4.88
C PRO A 164 -16.69 -6.56 3.80
N PHE A 165 -15.50 -7.07 4.15
CA PHE A 165 -14.53 -7.55 3.15
C PHE A 165 -14.98 -8.82 2.44
N GLU A 166 -15.74 -9.70 3.09
CA GLU A 166 -16.27 -10.91 2.47
C GLU A 166 -17.30 -10.57 1.38
N ALA A 167 -18.24 -9.69 1.68
CA ALA A 167 -19.20 -9.20 0.70
C ALA A 167 -18.53 -8.50 -0.50
N TRP A 168 -17.48 -7.72 -0.24
CA TRP A 168 -16.68 -7.08 -1.28
C TRP A 168 -15.93 -8.07 -2.17
N ARG A 169 -15.28 -9.07 -1.57
CA ARG A 169 -14.63 -10.17 -2.31
C ARG A 169 -15.64 -10.91 -3.18
N THR A 170 -16.78 -11.30 -2.61
CA THR A 170 -17.84 -12.03 -3.31
C THR A 170 -18.37 -11.25 -4.52
N ARG A 171 -18.61 -9.94 -4.35
CA ARG A 171 -19.05 -9.08 -5.45
C ARG A 171 -17.99 -8.92 -6.53
N PHE A 172 -16.72 -8.77 -6.14
CA PHE A 172 -15.62 -8.74 -7.09
C PHE A 172 -15.51 -10.05 -7.88
N ASP A 173 -15.58 -11.21 -7.21
CA ASP A 173 -15.47 -12.51 -7.85
C ASP A 173 -16.56 -12.72 -8.91
N ALA A 174 -17.81 -12.36 -8.59
CA ALA A 174 -18.92 -12.42 -9.53
C ALA A 174 -18.71 -11.49 -10.74
N TRP A 175 -18.25 -10.26 -10.50
CA TRP A 175 -17.94 -9.30 -11.57
C TRP A 175 -16.76 -9.77 -12.44
N HIS A 176 -15.71 -10.30 -11.82
CA HIS A 176 -14.50 -10.78 -12.47
C HIS A 176 -14.79 -11.99 -13.35
N ALA A 177 -15.57 -12.95 -12.87
CA ALA A 177 -16.03 -14.09 -13.65
C ALA A 177 -16.86 -13.67 -14.87
N ALA A 178 -17.64 -12.59 -14.76
CA ALA A 178 -18.45 -12.05 -15.85
C ALA A 178 -17.66 -11.21 -16.89
N LEU A 179 -16.35 -11.02 -16.71
CA LEU A 179 -15.53 -10.27 -17.68
C LEU A 179 -15.32 -11.03 -18.99
N GLY A 180 -15.30 -12.37 -18.94
CA GLY A 180 -14.94 -13.21 -20.09
C GLY A 180 -13.51 -12.90 -20.55
N THR A 181 -13.35 -12.47 -21.80
CA THR A 181 -12.06 -12.11 -22.39
C THR A 181 -11.71 -10.63 -22.25
N ARG A 182 -12.57 -9.81 -21.63
CA ARG A 182 -12.29 -8.37 -21.46
C ARG A 182 -11.09 -8.17 -20.53
N PRO A 183 -10.11 -7.33 -20.90
CA PRO A 183 -8.96 -7.05 -20.03
C PRO A 183 -9.41 -6.47 -18.68
N LEU A 184 -8.87 -7.02 -17.58
CA LEU A 184 -9.20 -6.62 -16.20
C LEU A 184 -9.20 -5.10 -16.00
N TRP A 185 -8.14 -4.44 -16.47
CA TRP A 185 -7.92 -3.03 -16.24
C TRP A 185 -8.83 -2.12 -17.07
N ASP A 186 -9.18 -2.52 -18.29
CA ASP A 186 -10.16 -1.80 -19.10
C ASP A 186 -11.54 -1.87 -18.44
N ALA A 187 -11.94 -3.06 -17.98
CA ALA A 187 -13.19 -3.24 -17.27
C ALA A 187 -13.24 -2.47 -15.95
N ALA A 188 -12.14 -2.49 -15.17
CA ALA A 188 -12.06 -1.78 -13.89
C ALA A 188 -12.14 -0.25 -14.06
N ARG A 189 -11.59 0.30 -15.15
CA ARG A 189 -11.72 1.73 -15.48
C ARG A 189 -13.17 2.14 -15.67
N ALA A 190 -13.97 1.31 -16.33
CA ALA A 190 -15.37 1.56 -16.66
C ALA A 190 -16.36 1.42 -15.47
N VAL A 191 -15.91 0.96 -14.30
CA VAL A 191 -16.75 0.89 -13.09
C VAL A 191 -16.86 2.28 -12.44
N GLU A 192 -18.10 2.74 -12.26
CA GLU A 192 -18.47 3.97 -11.53
C GLU A 192 -18.72 3.73 -10.05
#